data_AF-A0A1Y3BNE8-F1
#
_entry.id   AF-A0A1Y3BNE8-F1
#
_cell.length_a   1.000
_cell.length_b   1.000
_cell.length_c   1.000
_cell.angle_alpha   90.00
_cell.angle_beta   90.00
_cell.angle_gamma   90.00
#
_symmetry.space_group_name_H-M   'P 1'
#
loop_
_entity.id
_entity.type
_entity.pdbx_description
1 polymer ?
#
loop_
_entity_poly.entity_id
_entity_poly.type
_entity_poly.pdbx_seq_one_letter_code
_entity_poly.pdbx_strand_id
1 'polypeptide(L)' 'MNISGHLLSSAEVEAALLNDKRLSEAAAVSMPHPVKGEAICAFIVLKQGYTVFDFAFQNELLSIVRQEI' A
#
# COMPACT_ATOMS: atom_id res chain seq x y z
N MET A 1 -8.31 9.95 -1.27
CA MET A 1 -7.65 10.13 0.04
C MET A 1 -6.91 11.44 0.02
N ASN A 2 -7.04 12.26 1.06
CA ASN A 2 -6.37 13.57 1.17
C ASN A 2 -5.18 13.47 2.13
N ILE A 3 -4.02 13.09 1.59
CA ILE A 3 -2.80 12.89 2.37
C ILE A 3 -1.90 14.10 2.17
N SER A 4 -1.65 14.88 3.23
CA SER A 4 -0.80 16.07 3.17
C SER A 4 -1.17 17.03 2.02
N GLY A 5 -2.47 17.20 1.74
CA GLY A 5 -2.96 18.07 0.66
C GLY A 5 -2.93 17.47 -0.74
N HIS A 6 -2.49 16.21 -0.89
CA HIS A 6 -2.50 15.48 -2.16
C HIS A 6 -3.72 14.56 -2.21
N LEU A 7 -4.48 14.66 -3.31
CA LEU A 7 -5.59 13.76 -3.61
C LEU A 7 -5.04 12.49 -4.27
N LEU A 8 -4.90 11.42 -3.49
CA LEU A 8 -4.54 10.10 -3.99
C LEU A 8 -5.78 9.22 -4.16
N SER A 9 -5.84 8.46 -5.25
CA SER A 9 -6.84 7.42 -5.44
C SER A 9 -6.46 6.17 -4.64
N SER A 10 -7.42 5.55 -3.95
CA SER A 10 -7.22 4.24 -3.34
C SER A 10 -6.92 3.17 -4.39
N ALA A 11 -7.60 3.25 -5.53
CA ALA A 11 -7.42 2.31 -6.63
C ALA A 11 -6.00 2.38 -7.22
N GLU A 12 -5.37 3.56 -7.25
CA GLU A 12 -3.98 3.69 -7.73
C GLU A 12 -2.99 3.02 -6.78
N VAL A 13 -3.17 3.20 -5.47
CA VAL A 13 -2.34 2.55 -4.45
C VAL A 13 -2.51 1.03 -4.47
N GLU A 14 -3.75 0.56 -4.62
CA GLU A 14 -4.08 -0.87 -4.74
C GLU A 14 -3.45 -1.49 -5.99
N ALA A 15 -3.55 -0.80 -7.13
CA ALA A 15 -2.95 -1.24 -8.38
C ALA A 15 -1.41 -1.32 -8.28
N ALA A 16 -0.78 -0.29 -7.68
CA ALA A 16 0.67 -0.27 -7.47
C ALA A 16 1.13 -1.45 -6.60
N LEU A 17 0.39 -1.79 -5.53
CA LEU A 17 0.69 -2.96 -4.70
C LEU A 17 0.53 -4.28 -5.49
N LEU A 18 -0.52 -4.39 -6.31
CA LEU A 18 -0.80 -5.59 -7.12
C LEU A 18 0.22 -5.84 -8.24
N ASN A 19 1.13 -4.90 -8.53
CA ASN A 19 2.28 -5.15 -9.40
C ASN A 19 3.22 -6.22 -8.81
N ASP A 20 3.21 -6.42 -7.49
CA ASP A 20 3.94 -7.50 -6.85
C ASP A 20 3.26 -8.85 -7.06
N LYS A 21 3.94 -9.77 -7.77
CA LYS A 21 3.38 -11.09 -8.10
C LYS A 21 3.07 -11.96 -6.88
N ARG A 22 3.62 -11.66 -5.71
CA ARG A 22 3.42 -12.40 -4.45
C ARG A 22 2.08 -12.04 -3.81
N LEU A 23 1.51 -10.87 -4.15
CA LEU A 23 0.21 -10.43 -3.66
C LEU A 23 -0.92 -10.99 -4.54
N SER A 24 -1.99 -11.42 -3.87
CA SER A 24 -3.24 -11.86 -4.49
C SER A 24 -4.25 -10.72 -4.56
N GLU A 25 -4.40 -9.99 -3.45
CA GLU A 25 -5.37 -8.91 -3.29
C GLU A 25 -4.75 -7.78 -2.46
N ALA A 26 -5.17 -6.54 -2.70
CA ALA A 26 -4.79 -5.37 -1.94
C ALA A 26 -6.00 -4.43 -1.80
N ALA A 27 -6.12 -3.79 -0.64
CA ALA A 27 -7.13 -2.77 -0.37
C ALA A 27 -6.49 -1.60 0.40
N ALA A 28 -6.70 -0.37 -0.07
CA ALA A 28 -6.12 0.83 0.53
C ALA A 28 -7.22 1.75 1.09
N VAL A 29 -7.09 2.14 2.35
CA VAL A 29 -8.04 3.03 3.04
C VAL A 29 -7.31 4.20 3.68
N SER A 30 -7.99 5.33 3.80
CA SER A 30 -7.48 6.45 4.60
C SER A 30 -7.76 6.23 6.08
N MET A 31 -6.80 6.63 6.91
CA MET A 31 -6.93 6.69 8.35
C MET A 31 -6.50 8.08 8.85
N PRO A 32 -7.12 8.62 9.93
CA PRO A 32 -6.69 9.89 10.51
C PRO A 32 -5.22 9.85 10.95
N HIS A 33 -4.46 10.91 10.65
CA HIS A 33 -3.06 11.05 11.05
C HIS A 33 -2.77 12.45 11.58
N PRO A 34 -2.20 12.59 12.79
CA PRO A 34 -2.09 13.88 13.49
C PRO A 34 -1.26 14.94 12.76
N VAL A 35 -0.31 14.52 11.92
CA VAL A 35 0.59 15.45 11.18
C VAL A 35 0.18 15.62 9.71
N LYS A 36 -0.44 14.61 9.11
CA LYS A 36 -0.66 14.53 7.64
C LYS A 36 -2.11 14.77 7.24
N GLY A 37 -2.99 14.96 8.22
CA GLY A 37 -4.44 14.92 8.03
C GLY A 37 -4.90 13.46 7.92
N GLU A 38 -4.57 12.82 6.81
CA GLU A 38 -4.81 11.40 6.57
C GLU A 38 -3.50 10.65 6.27
N ALA A 39 -3.47 9.37 6.60
CA ALA A 39 -2.46 8.41 6.18
C ALA A 39 -3.11 7.24 5.45
N ILE A 40 -2.33 6.56 4.61
CA ILE A 40 -2.77 5.36 3.92
C ILE A 40 -2.52 4.15 4.81
N CYS A 41 -3.55 3.33 5.00
CA CYS A 41 -3.43 1.99 5.54
C CYS A 41 -3.78 1.01 4.42
N ALA A 42 -2.89 0.06 4.15
CA ALA A 42 -3.09 -0.97 3.12
C ALA A 42 -3.19 -2.35 3.76
N PHE A 43 -4.20 -3.10 3.35
CA PHE A 43 -4.38 -4.51 3.66
C PHE A 43 -3.99 -5.32 2.44
N ILE A 44 -3.19 -6.36 2.64
CA ILE A 44 -2.70 -7.20 1.54
C ILE A 44 -2.95 -8.66 1.87
N VAL A 45 -3.24 -9.43 0.83
CA VAL A 45 -3.37 -10.88 0.89
C VAL A 45 -2.26 -11.50 0.07
N LEU A 46 -1.45 -12.36 0.68
CA LEU A 46 -0.40 -13.11 -0.01
C LEU A 46 -1.00 -14.28 -0.80
N LYS A 47 -0.39 -14.62 -1.93
CA LYS A 47 -0.72 -15.86 -2.65
C LYS A 47 -0.28 -17.09 -1.87
N GLN A 48 -0.94 -18.21 -2.13
CA GLN A 48 -0.56 -19.51 -1.56
C GLN A 48 0.93 -19.81 -1.81
N GLY A 49 1.64 -20.24 -0.77
CA GLY A 49 3.09 -20.51 -0.82
C GLY A 49 3.97 -19.33 -0.38
N TYR A 50 3.42 -18.12 -0.26
CA TYR A 50 4.11 -16.97 0.34
C TYR A 50 3.61 -16.75 1.77
N THR A 51 4.47 -16.99 2.75
CA THR A 51 4.12 -16.82 4.18
C THR A 51 5.04 -15.85 4.91
N VAL A 52 6.11 -15.40 4.25
CA VAL A 52 7.08 -14.49 4.85
C VAL A 52 6.57 -13.06 4.71
N PHE A 53 6.27 -12.45 5.84
CA PHE A 53 5.99 -11.03 5.96
C PHE A 53 6.99 -10.44 6.96
N ASP A 54 8.14 -10.02 6.45
CA ASP A 54 9.21 -9.42 7.22
C ASP A 54 9.37 -7.92 6.90
N PHE A 55 10.27 -7.27 7.62
CA PHE A 55 10.54 -5.84 7.43
C PHE A 55 11.13 -5.54 6.05
N ALA A 56 11.87 -6.47 5.44
CA ALA A 56 12.44 -6.28 4.11
C ALA A 56 11.33 -6.27 3.04
N PHE A 57 10.41 -7.22 3.14
CA PHE A 57 9.22 -7.31 2.28
C PHE A 57 8.33 -6.07 2.40
N GLN A 58 8.09 -5.59 3.62
CA GLN A 58 7.35 -4.33 3.82
C GLN A 58 8.02 -3.14 3.12
N ASN A 59 9.34 -2.99 3.23
CA ASN A 59 10.06 -1.89 2.57
C ASN A 59 10.05 -2.02 1.05
N GLU A 60 10.11 -3.25 0.53
CA GLU A 60 10.01 -3.52 -0.90
C GLU A 60 8.66 -3.07 -1.46
N LEU A 61 7.56 -3.45 -0.80
CA LEU A 61 6.21 -2.99 -1.18
C LEU A 61 6.07 -1.47 -1.11
N LEU A 62 6.61 -0.84 -0.06
CA LEU A 62 6.63 0.63 0.05
C LEU A 62 7.44 1.28 -1.07
N SER A 63 8.53 0.66 -1.52
CA SER A 63 9.33 1.14 -2.65
C SER A 63 8.56 1.06 -3.96
N ILE A 64 7.78 0.01 -4.18
CA ILE A 64 6.93 -0.15 -5.38
C ILE A 64 5.91 1.00 -5.45
N VAL A 65 5.19 1.24 -4.35
CA VAL A 65 4.18 2.31 -4.30
C VAL A 65 4.80 3.69 -4.55
N ARG A 66 6.00 3.95 -4.02
CA ARG A 66 6.73 5.22 -4.22
C ARG A 66 7.28 5.42 -5.64
N GLN A 67 7.43 4.36 -6.42
CA GLN A 67 7.87 4.47 -7.80
C GLN A 67 6.70 4.79 -8.74
N GLU A 68 5.51 4.33 -8.39
CA GLU A 68 4.29 4.51 -9.18
C GLU A 68 3.54 5.83 -8.87
N ILE A 69 3.72 6.39 -7.65
CA ILE A 69 2.97 7.56 -7.12
C ILE A 69 3.91 8.55 -6.42
#